data_AF-A0A0M0J4M0-F1
#
_entry.id   AF-A0A0M0J4M0-F1
#
_cell.length_a   1.000
_cell.length_b   1.000
_cell.length_c   1.000
_cell.angle_alpha   90.00
_cell.angle_beta   90.00
_cell.angle_gamma   90.00
#
_symmetry.space_group_name_H-M   'P 1'
#
loop_
_entity.id
_entity.type
_entity.pdbx_description
1 polymer ?
#
loop_
_entity_poly.entity_id
_entity_poly.type
_entity_poly.pdbx_seq_one_letter_code
_entity_poly.pdbx_strand_id
1 'polypeptide(L)'
;MEKASADEKTAKEKAAKVKKAVAPAPTAPTVPVSATPAAALSAYELQRLETMRQNALVLHALGVASASETLRACAKTPEKPPVDPVVRAARAAERHARMVEAQANRRSSSRLHKLPSPDAAHPKRYADESAELEIAEREAMHVRKKVRAATVGAGRGRGSRAKGVLMEVMSPDERAAVAAAYEEASGWLAEMEQYFSPQLSPANLRNVMKQATALATGEGVRHTVRDAFFRRGEPVRLDEDLVALRAAANQFLLPEDDPGHGWRLDHPIGKLCLFQAHLHLTKRKGA
;
A
#
# COMPACT_ATOMS: atom_id res chain seq x y z
N MET A 1 -45.53 57.08 -0.26
CA MET A 1 -45.91 57.41 -1.65
C MET A 1 -45.03 56.56 -2.54
N GLU A 2 -45.40 55.29 -2.76
CA GLU A 2 -46.43 54.79 -3.68
C GLU A 2 -45.90 54.59 -5.10
N LYS A 3 -45.86 53.29 -5.48
CA LYS A 3 -46.18 52.70 -6.80
C LYS A 3 -45.13 52.93 -7.91
N ALA A 4 -44.84 52.01 -8.85
CA ALA A 4 -45.57 50.86 -9.40
C ALA A 4 -44.52 49.87 -10.01
N SER A 5 -44.69 48.54 -9.95
CA SER A 5 -45.50 47.67 -10.86
C SER A 5 -44.94 47.66 -12.30
N ALA A 6 -44.25 46.60 -12.73
CA ALA A 6 -44.76 45.33 -13.31
C ALA A 6 -45.20 45.46 -14.78
N ASP A 7 -44.60 44.64 -15.66
CA ASP A 7 -45.09 44.13 -16.96
C ASP A 7 -44.04 43.13 -17.44
N GLU A 8 -44.20 41.80 -17.38
CA GLU A 8 -45.20 40.88 -17.94
C GLU A 8 -45.22 40.79 -19.48
N LYS A 9 -44.65 39.66 -19.97
CA LYS A 9 -45.00 38.84 -21.13
C LYS A 9 -45.42 39.51 -22.44
N THR A 10 -44.65 39.20 -23.49
CA THR A 10 -45.03 38.63 -24.82
C THR A 10 -43.80 38.83 -25.73
N ALA A 11 -43.33 37.91 -26.57
CA ALA A 11 -44.06 37.21 -27.61
C ALA A 11 -43.33 35.92 -28.03
N LYS A 12 -44.14 34.85 -28.15
CA LYS A 12 -43.91 33.73 -29.06
C LYS A 12 -43.84 34.25 -30.50
N GLU A 13 -43.33 33.38 -31.38
CA GLU A 13 -43.59 33.38 -32.83
C GLU A 13 -42.56 34.10 -33.71
N LYS A 14 -41.59 33.35 -34.27
CA LYS A 14 -41.40 33.19 -35.73
C LYS A 14 -40.20 32.28 -36.09
N ALA A 15 -40.36 31.60 -37.24
CA ALA A 15 -39.39 30.81 -38.02
C ALA A 15 -38.95 29.46 -37.41
N ALA A 16 -39.62 28.33 -37.63
CA ALA A 16 -39.99 27.69 -38.89
C ALA A 16 -38.82 27.49 -39.89
N LYS A 17 -38.48 26.20 -40.08
CA LYS A 17 -38.17 25.56 -41.37
C LYS A 17 -36.70 25.49 -41.83
N VAL A 18 -36.01 24.42 -41.41
CA VAL A 18 -35.16 23.60 -42.32
C VAL A 18 -35.25 22.13 -41.89
N LYS A 19 -36.15 21.38 -42.54
CA LYS A 19 -36.12 19.91 -42.54
C LYS A 19 -35.12 19.49 -43.62
N LYS A 20 -33.94 19.00 -43.23
CA LYS A 20 -33.04 18.28 -44.14
C LYS A 20 -33.22 16.79 -43.89
N ALA A 21 -33.72 16.11 -44.92
CA ALA A 21 -33.88 14.66 -44.97
C ALA A 21 -32.52 13.99 -44.77
N VAL A 22 -32.41 13.16 -43.74
CA VAL A 22 -31.35 12.17 -43.58
C VAL A 22 -31.97 10.83 -43.99
N ALA A 23 -31.40 10.22 -45.01
CA ALA A 23 -31.82 8.92 -45.53
C ALA A 23 -31.74 7.83 -44.44
N PRO A 24 -32.67 6.87 -44.41
CA PRO A 24 -32.58 5.72 -43.51
C PRO A 24 -31.38 4.86 -43.93
N ALA A 25 -30.50 4.59 -42.98
CA ALA A 25 -29.38 3.67 -43.15
C ALA A 25 -29.90 2.26 -43.52
N PRO A 26 -29.17 1.50 -44.37
CA PRO A 26 -29.55 0.14 -44.72
C PRO A 26 -29.58 -0.74 -43.46
N THR A 27 -30.75 -1.33 -43.22
CA THR A 27 -30.99 -2.40 -42.25
C THR A 27 -29.95 -3.50 -42.43
N ALA A 28 -29.08 -3.65 -41.42
CA ALA A 28 -28.19 -4.78 -41.30
C ALA A 28 -29.01 -6.09 -41.22
N PRO A 29 -28.54 -7.19 -41.81
CA PRO A 29 -29.24 -8.47 -41.73
C PRO A 29 -29.32 -8.92 -40.28
N THR A 30 -30.54 -9.06 -39.78
CA THR A 30 -30.87 -9.73 -38.51
C THR A 30 -30.41 -11.18 -38.61
N VAL A 31 -29.22 -11.45 -38.09
CA VAL A 31 -28.74 -12.81 -37.90
C VAL A 31 -29.61 -13.43 -36.80
N PRO A 32 -30.26 -14.58 -37.01
CA PRO A 32 -30.98 -15.26 -35.94
C PRO A 32 -29.96 -15.63 -34.87
N VAL A 33 -30.11 -15.02 -33.69
CA VAL A 33 -29.35 -15.39 -32.50
C VAL A 33 -29.84 -16.78 -32.11
N SER A 34 -29.13 -17.80 -32.59
CA SER A 34 -29.26 -19.17 -32.12
C SER A 34 -29.24 -19.15 -30.60
N ALA A 35 -30.35 -19.55 -29.98
CA ALA A 35 -30.43 -19.74 -28.54
C ALA A 35 -29.37 -20.76 -28.12
N THR A 36 -28.27 -20.27 -27.56
CA THR A 36 -27.27 -21.09 -26.92
C THR A 36 -27.95 -21.84 -25.77
N PRO A 37 -27.81 -23.17 -25.66
CA PRO A 37 -28.32 -23.89 -24.51
C PRO A 37 -27.67 -23.30 -23.25
N ALA A 38 -28.49 -23.01 -22.24
CA ALA A 38 -28.07 -22.46 -20.96
C ALA A 38 -26.86 -23.26 -20.45
N ALA A 39 -25.68 -22.63 -20.46
CA ALA A 39 -24.47 -23.24 -19.96
C ALA A 39 -24.71 -23.59 -18.49
N ALA A 40 -24.73 -24.89 -18.18
CA ALA A 40 -24.84 -25.37 -16.82
C ALA A 40 -23.70 -24.74 -16.01
N LEU A 41 -24.06 -24.01 -14.94
CA LEU A 41 -23.10 -23.35 -14.07
C LEU A 41 -22.11 -24.38 -13.51
N SER A 42 -20.84 -24.01 -13.45
CA SER A 42 -19.81 -24.85 -12.84
C SER A 42 -20.08 -25.05 -11.34
N ALA A 43 -19.57 -26.14 -10.76
CA ALA A 43 -19.69 -26.40 -9.32
C ALA A 43 -19.18 -25.24 -8.46
N TYR A 44 -18.14 -24.55 -8.93
CA TYR A 44 -17.61 -23.35 -8.27
C TYR A 44 -18.61 -22.19 -8.29
N GLU A 45 -19.28 -21.95 -9.42
CA GLU A 45 -20.28 -20.87 -9.51
C GLU A 45 -21.49 -21.13 -8.62
N LEU A 46 -21.94 -22.40 -8.53
CA LEU A 46 -22.99 -22.79 -7.59
C LEU A 46 -22.59 -22.54 -6.13
N GLN A 47 -21.38 -22.94 -5.74
CA GLN A 47 -20.86 -22.70 -4.40
C GLN A 47 -20.76 -21.19 -4.10
N ARG A 48 -20.25 -20.41 -5.06
CA ARG A 48 -20.14 -18.95 -4.93
C ARG A 48 -21.51 -18.29 -4.74
N LEU A 49 -22.53 -18.73 -5.48
CA LEU A 49 -23.89 -18.22 -5.36
C LEU A 49 -24.52 -18.57 -4.00
N GLU A 50 -24.29 -19.78 -3.48
CA GLU A 50 -24.77 -20.14 -2.14
C GLU A 50 -24.08 -19.32 -1.05
N THR A 51 -22.76 -19.09 -1.15
CA THR A 51 -22.05 -18.20 -0.24
C THR A 51 -22.60 -16.77 -0.29
N MET A 52 -22.90 -16.25 -1.49
CA MET A 52 -23.53 -14.94 -1.65
C MET A 52 -24.91 -14.89 -0.96
N ARG A 53 -25.70 -15.96 -1.08
CA ARG A 53 -27.01 -16.09 -0.44
C ARG A 53 -26.90 -16.10 1.09
N GLN A 54 -25.97 -16.88 1.64
CA GLN A 54 -25.74 -16.94 3.09
C GLN A 54 -25.28 -15.60 3.65
N ASN A 55 -24.35 -14.92 2.95
CA ASN A 55 -23.90 -13.59 3.35
C ASN A 55 -25.05 -12.57 3.35
N ALA A 56 -25.97 -12.64 2.39
CA ALA A 56 -27.15 -11.78 2.37
C ALA A 56 -28.07 -12.03 3.58
N LEU A 57 -28.27 -13.28 3.98
CA LEU A 57 -29.05 -13.62 5.18
C LEU A 57 -28.40 -13.10 6.46
N VAL A 58 -27.08 -13.21 6.59
CA VAL A 58 -26.34 -12.68 7.75
C VAL A 58 -26.46 -11.16 7.83
N LEU A 59 -26.31 -10.45 6.71
CA LEU A 59 -26.48 -8.99 6.67
C LEU A 59 -27.91 -8.56 7.05
N HIS A 60 -28.91 -9.35 6.67
CA HIS A 60 -30.29 -9.10 7.06
C HIS A 60 -30.52 -9.37 8.55
N ALA A 61 -29.98 -10.45 9.10
CA ALA A 61 -30.07 -10.78 10.53
C ALA A 61 -29.40 -9.73 11.42
N LEU A 62 -28.32 -9.10 10.94
CA LEU A 62 -27.62 -8.02 11.63
C LEU A 62 -28.31 -6.64 11.48
N GLY A 63 -29.41 -6.54 10.70
CA GLY A 63 -30.12 -5.29 10.48
C GLY A 63 -29.36 -4.25 9.63
N VAL A 64 -28.27 -4.65 8.97
CA VAL A 64 -27.40 -3.76 8.18
C VAL A 64 -27.62 -3.86 6.66
N ALA A 65 -28.57 -4.70 6.22
CA ALA A 65 -28.84 -4.91 4.80
C ALA A 65 -29.14 -3.59 4.06
N SER A 66 -30.02 -2.75 4.60
CA SER A 66 -30.41 -1.45 4.02
C SER A 66 -29.25 -0.44 3.98
N ALA A 67 -28.42 -0.40 5.03
CA ALA A 67 -27.22 0.44 5.06
C ALA A 67 -26.19 -0.02 4.00
N SER A 68 -26.04 -1.33 3.80
CA SER A 68 -25.14 -1.88 2.78
C SER A 68 -25.59 -1.55 1.35
N GLU A 69 -26.89 -1.55 1.09
CA GLU A 69 -27.48 -1.16 -0.20
C GLU A 69 -27.31 0.33 -0.46
N THR A 70 -27.52 1.16 0.57
CA THR A 70 -27.32 2.61 0.49
C THR A 70 -25.86 2.93 0.18
N LEU A 71 -24.91 2.28 0.84
CA LEU A 71 -23.48 2.44 0.55
C LEU A 71 -23.13 2.01 -0.88
N ARG A 72 -23.70 0.91 -1.39
CA ARG A 72 -23.50 0.52 -2.80
C ARG A 72 -24.11 1.52 -3.79
N ALA A 73 -25.27 2.08 -3.47
CA ALA A 73 -25.91 3.09 -4.29
C ALA A 73 -25.08 4.39 -4.33
N CYS A 74 -24.50 4.80 -3.20
CA CYS A 74 -23.60 5.94 -3.09
C CYS A 74 -22.20 5.67 -3.69
N ALA A 75 -21.75 4.41 -3.72
CA ALA A 75 -20.48 4.01 -4.32
C ALA A 75 -20.50 3.93 -5.85
N LYS A 76 -21.58 4.38 -6.50
CA LYS A 76 -21.56 4.70 -7.93
C LYS A 76 -20.53 5.81 -8.13
N THR A 77 -19.32 5.40 -8.47
CA THR A 77 -18.24 6.29 -8.82
C THR A 77 -18.74 7.24 -9.89
N PRO A 78 -18.47 8.56 -9.79
CA PRO A 78 -18.76 9.47 -10.88
C PRO A 78 -18.09 8.89 -12.13
N GLU A 79 -18.83 8.85 -13.25
CA GLU A 79 -18.27 8.43 -14.53
C GLU A 79 -16.96 9.19 -14.72
N LYS A 80 -15.86 8.44 -14.75
CA LYS A 80 -14.55 9.06 -14.95
C LYS A 80 -14.64 9.83 -16.26
N PRO A 81 -14.19 11.11 -16.29
CA PRO A 81 -14.20 11.88 -17.52
C PRO A 81 -13.50 11.08 -18.61
N PRO A 82 -14.00 11.14 -19.87
CA PRO A 82 -13.43 10.37 -20.96
C PRO A 82 -11.95 10.72 -21.07
N VAL A 83 -11.10 9.75 -20.74
CA VAL A 83 -9.65 9.90 -20.88
C VAL A 83 -9.35 9.91 -22.36
N ASP A 84 -8.63 10.95 -22.81
CA ASP A 84 -8.21 11.11 -24.19
C ASP A 84 -7.61 9.78 -24.72
N PRO A 85 -8.12 9.24 -25.84
CA PRO A 85 -7.63 7.99 -26.41
C PRO A 85 -6.13 8.00 -26.69
N VAL A 86 -5.54 9.17 -26.96
CA VAL A 86 -4.10 9.35 -27.17
C VAL A 86 -3.32 9.09 -25.87
N VAL A 87 -3.78 9.64 -24.74
CA VAL A 87 -3.16 9.42 -23.42
C VAL A 87 -3.29 7.97 -22.98
N ARG A 88 -4.43 7.34 -23.29
CA ARG A 88 -4.66 5.91 -23.01
C ARG A 88 -3.74 5.02 -23.85
N ALA A 89 -3.59 5.31 -25.14
CA ALA A 89 -2.68 4.59 -26.02
C ALA A 89 -1.21 4.75 -25.60
N ALA A 90 -0.79 5.96 -25.24
CA ALA A 90 0.57 6.22 -24.75
C ALA A 90 0.90 5.43 -23.48
N ARG A 91 -0.03 5.40 -22.50
CA ARG A 91 0.14 4.61 -21.26
C ARG A 91 0.14 3.10 -21.54
N ALA A 92 -0.64 2.63 -22.50
CA ALA A 92 -0.65 1.23 -22.90
C ALA A 92 0.67 0.83 -23.57
N ALA A 93 1.20 1.68 -24.45
CA ALA A 93 2.48 1.48 -25.11
C ALA A 93 3.64 1.46 -24.09
N GLU A 94 3.63 2.37 -23.11
CA GLU A 94 4.64 2.40 -22.04
C GLU A 94 4.62 1.12 -21.18
N ARG A 95 3.43 0.64 -20.80
CA ARG A 95 3.27 -0.62 -20.06
C ARG A 95 3.77 -1.83 -20.87
N HIS A 96 3.48 -1.86 -22.16
CA HIS A 96 3.96 -2.91 -23.04
C HIS A 96 5.49 -2.89 -23.17
N ALA A 97 6.09 -1.70 -23.35
CA ALA A 97 7.54 -1.53 -23.39
C ALA A 97 8.22 -2.06 -22.10
N ARG A 98 7.69 -1.71 -20.93
CA ARG A 98 8.21 -2.22 -19.64
C ARG A 98 8.09 -3.74 -19.52
N MET A 99 7.01 -4.34 -20.01
CA MET A 99 6.85 -5.80 -20.03
C MET A 99 7.87 -6.48 -20.95
N VAL A 100 8.07 -5.94 -22.16
CA VAL A 100 9.04 -6.47 -23.12
C VAL A 100 10.46 -6.40 -22.56
N GLU A 101 10.83 -5.27 -21.95
CA GLU A 101 12.13 -5.09 -21.29
C GLU A 101 12.32 -6.08 -20.12
N ALA A 102 11.30 -6.26 -19.27
CA ALA A 102 11.33 -7.24 -18.19
C ALA A 102 11.46 -8.68 -18.71
N GLN A 103 10.81 -9.01 -19.82
CA GLN A 103 10.88 -10.34 -20.44
C GLN A 103 12.22 -10.59 -21.11
N ALA A 104 12.82 -9.57 -21.74
CA ALA A 104 14.17 -9.64 -22.29
C ALA A 104 15.20 -9.90 -21.18
N ASN A 105 15.10 -9.17 -20.06
CA ASN A 105 15.96 -9.34 -18.89
C ASN A 105 15.83 -10.75 -18.27
N ARG A 106 14.64 -11.37 -18.30
CA ARG A 106 14.44 -12.77 -17.87
C ARG A 106 15.06 -13.79 -18.83
N ARG A 107 15.05 -13.54 -20.15
CA ARG A 107 15.65 -14.44 -21.16
C ARG A 107 17.18 -14.39 -21.15
N SER A 108 17.77 -13.24 -20.82
CA SER A 108 19.22 -13.12 -20.62
C SER A 108 19.70 -13.91 -19.40
N SER A 109 18.90 -14.03 -18.33
CA SER A 109 19.27 -14.84 -17.16
C SER A 109 19.12 -16.34 -17.37
N SER A 110 18.28 -16.79 -18.32
CA SER A 110 18.07 -18.22 -18.57
C SER A 110 19.15 -18.87 -19.45
N ARG A 111 20.07 -18.09 -20.05
CA ARG A 111 21.22 -18.63 -20.81
C ARG A 111 22.39 -19.08 -19.92
N LEU A 112 22.39 -18.73 -18.63
CA LEU A 112 23.44 -19.08 -17.67
C LEU A 112 23.24 -20.44 -16.98
N HIS A 113 22.15 -21.17 -17.27
CA HIS A 113 21.91 -22.52 -16.73
C HIS A 113 21.71 -23.54 -17.86
N LYS A 114 22.80 -23.87 -18.54
CA LYS A 114 23.02 -25.18 -19.17
C LYS A 114 24.42 -25.64 -18.79
N LEU A 115 24.58 -26.00 -17.52
CA LEU A 115 25.71 -26.84 -17.11
C LEU A 115 25.37 -28.29 -17.50
N PRO A 116 26.34 -29.04 -18.06
CA PRO A 116 26.14 -30.43 -18.45
C PRO A 116 25.82 -31.30 -17.23
N SER A 117 24.91 -32.26 -17.42
CA SER A 117 24.50 -33.24 -16.41
C SER A 117 25.70 -34.06 -15.93
N PRO A 118 25.91 -34.24 -14.61
CA PRO A 118 27.03 -34.99 -14.08
C PRO A 118 26.73 -36.48 -14.10
N ASP A 119 26.82 -37.10 -15.28
CA ASP A 119 26.84 -38.56 -15.43
C ASP A 119 27.91 -38.93 -16.47
N ALA A 120 29.17 -38.79 -16.09
CA ALA A 120 30.30 -39.48 -16.72
C ALA A 120 31.49 -39.47 -15.75
N ALA A 121 31.91 -40.68 -15.39
CA ALA A 121 32.97 -40.99 -14.44
C ALA A 121 34.29 -40.24 -14.69
N HIS A 122 34.87 -39.67 -13.63
CA HIS A 122 36.33 -39.51 -13.52
C HIS A 122 36.78 -39.58 -12.05
N PRO A 123 37.77 -40.42 -11.69
CA PRO A 123 38.27 -40.54 -10.34
C PRO A 123 39.43 -39.56 -10.05
N LYS A 124 39.42 -39.02 -8.82
CA LYS A 124 40.55 -38.48 -8.04
C LYS A 124 41.44 -37.40 -8.68
N ARG A 125 41.08 -36.12 -8.42
CA ARG A 125 42.02 -35.02 -8.10
C ARG A 125 41.37 -34.02 -7.15
N TYR A 126 41.12 -34.42 -5.90
CA TYR A 126 40.63 -33.52 -4.85
C TYR A 126 41.81 -32.97 -4.03
N ALA A 127 42.24 -31.74 -4.35
CA ALA A 127 42.98 -30.88 -3.42
C ALA A 127 43.02 -29.41 -3.88
N ASP A 128 42.94 -29.12 -5.19
CA ASP A 128 43.12 -27.75 -5.72
C ASP A 128 41.80 -27.04 -6.14
N GLU A 129 40.70 -27.76 -6.34
CA GLU A 129 39.44 -27.17 -6.85
C GLU A 129 38.69 -26.31 -5.81
N SER A 130 38.97 -26.48 -4.51
CA SER A 130 38.33 -25.67 -3.47
C SER A 130 38.83 -24.22 -3.47
N ALA A 131 40.10 -24.00 -3.80
CA ALA A 131 40.68 -22.65 -3.87
C ALA A 131 40.16 -21.88 -5.10
N GLU A 132 40.01 -22.55 -6.25
CA GLU A 132 39.45 -21.93 -7.45
C GLU A 132 37.95 -21.62 -7.30
N LEU A 133 37.20 -22.49 -6.61
CA LEU A 133 35.81 -22.22 -6.25
C LEU A 133 35.68 -21.03 -5.28
N GLU A 134 36.56 -20.92 -4.28
CA GLU A 134 36.58 -19.77 -3.37
C GLU A 134 36.92 -18.46 -4.09
N ILE A 135 37.89 -18.48 -5.02
CA ILE A 135 38.25 -17.31 -5.83
C ILE A 135 37.09 -16.90 -6.73
N ALA A 136 36.46 -17.86 -7.42
CA ALA A 136 35.31 -17.60 -8.29
C ALA A 136 34.10 -17.07 -7.49
N GLU A 137 33.87 -17.56 -6.28
CA GLU A 137 32.79 -17.08 -5.42
C GLU A 137 33.07 -15.67 -4.88
N ARG A 138 34.34 -15.37 -4.57
CA ARG A 138 34.80 -14.03 -4.14
C ARG A 138 34.70 -12.99 -5.27
N GLU A 139 35.01 -13.41 -6.50
CA GLU A 139 34.84 -12.60 -7.71
C GLU A 139 33.36 -12.38 -8.04
N ALA A 140 32.53 -13.43 -7.96
CA ALA A 140 31.08 -13.31 -8.12
C ALA A 140 30.46 -12.37 -7.06
N MET A 141 30.97 -12.40 -5.82
CA MET A 141 30.55 -11.46 -4.78
C MET A 141 30.99 -10.02 -5.09
N HIS A 142 32.19 -9.82 -5.64
CA HIS A 142 32.68 -8.50 -6.07
C HIS A 142 31.88 -7.94 -7.26
N VAL A 143 31.52 -8.78 -8.22
CA VAL A 143 30.68 -8.37 -9.37
C VAL A 143 29.27 -8.03 -8.89
N ARG A 144 28.66 -8.85 -8.01
CA ARG A 144 27.36 -8.53 -7.39
C ARG A 144 27.42 -7.22 -6.59
N LYS A 145 28.50 -6.96 -5.86
CA LYS A 145 28.72 -5.70 -5.11
C LYS A 145 28.88 -4.51 -6.05
N LYS A 146 29.61 -4.65 -7.17
CA LYS A 146 29.77 -3.61 -8.20
C LYS A 146 28.46 -3.31 -8.93
N VAL A 147 27.68 -4.32 -9.31
CA VAL A 147 26.37 -4.14 -9.96
C VAL A 147 25.37 -3.49 -9.01
N ARG A 148 25.40 -3.85 -7.71
CA ARG A 148 24.59 -3.19 -6.67
C ARG A 148 25.04 -1.75 -6.42
N ALA A 149 26.34 -1.45 -6.51
CA ALA A 149 26.85 -0.08 -6.43
C ALA A 149 26.48 0.76 -7.67
N ALA A 150 26.46 0.16 -8.87
CA ALA A 150 26.09 0.83 -10.12
C ALA A 150 24.57 1.12 -10.22
N THR A 151 23.72 0.18 -9.79
CA THR A 151 22.25 0.37 -9.74
C THR A 151 21.80 1.29 -8.62
N VAL A 152 22.58 1.40 -7.54
CA VAL A 152 22.32 2.35 -6.43
C VAL A 152 22.99 3.72 -6.68
N GLY A 153 24.02 3.78 -7.52
CA GLY A 153 24.80 4.98 -7.82
C GLY A 153 24.07 6.04 -8.65
N ALA A 154 23.09 5.66 -9.48
CA ALA A 154 22.30 6.62 -10.25
C ALA A 154 21.20 7.35 -9.43
N GLY A 155 20.94 6.92 -8.19
CA GLY A 155 19.89 7.50 -7.33
C GLY A 155 20.35 7.98 -5.94
N ARG A 156 21.58 7.69 -5.51
CA ARG A 156 22.09 8.06 -4.17
C ARG A 156 22.99 9.30 -4.19
N GLY A 157 22.46 10.42 -4.66
CA GLY A 157 23.10 11.74 -4.50
C GLY A 157 22.45 12.63 -3.42
N ARG A 158 21.18 12.42 -3.06
CA ARG A 158 20.43 13.35 -2.20
C ARG A 158 19.92 12.80 -0.86
N GLY A 159 19.93 11.48 -0.64
CA GLY A 159 19.29 10.88 0.55
C GLY A 159 20.17 10.76 1.80
N SER A 160 21.49 10.57 1.65
CA SER A 160 22.35 10.26 2.79
C SER A 160 22.89 11.48 3.55
N ARG A 161 22.92 12.67 2.93
CA ARG A 161 23.25 13.92 3.64
C ARG A 161 22.10 14.42 4.53
N ALA A 162 20.86 14.06 4.24
CA ALA A 162 19.69 14.51 5.02
C ALA A 162 19.61 13.89 6.41
N LYS A 163 20.25 12.74 6.67
CA LYS A 163 20.22 12.11 8.00
C LYS A 163 21.17 12.79 9.01
N GLY A 164 22.27 13.39 8.52
CA GLY A 164 23.16 14.22 9.34
C GLY A 164 22.60 15.62 9.59
N VAL A 165 21.93 16.21 8.59
CA VAL A 165 21.34 17.56 8.69
C VAL A 165 20.07 17.61 9.56
N LEU A 166 19.36 16.49 9.76
CA LEU A 166 18.17 16.50 10.62
C LEU A 166 18.49 16.42 12.13
N MET A 167 19.62 15.82 12.52
CA MET A 167 20.07 15.84 13.92
C MET A 167 20.66 17.21 14.34
N GLU A 168 21.02 18.06 13.38
CA GLU A 168 21.42 19.46 13.61
C GLU A 168 20.25 20.36 14.06
N VAL A 169 19.00 19.88 14.01
CA VAL A 169 17.79 20.67 14.36
C VAL A 169 17.31 20.40 15.79
N MET A 170 17.93 19.47 16.53
CA MET A 170 17.57 19.25 17.94
C MET A 170 18.48 20.05 18.87
N SER A 171 17.87 20.78 19.81
CA SER A 171 18.60 21.43 20.90
C SER A 171 19.36 20.37 21.73
N PRO A 172 20.52 20.69 22.31
CA PRO A 172 21.16 19.84 23.32
C PRO A 172 20.18 19.35 24.40
N ASP A 173 19.26 20.22 24.84
CA ASP A 173 18.26 19.89 25.86
C ASP A 173 17.23 18.87 25.34
N GLU A 174 16.79 19.01 24.10
CA GLU A 174 15.89 18.02 23.47
C GLU A 174 16.57 16.66 23.33
N ARG A 175 17.86 16.62 22.99
CA ARG A 175 18.60 15.35 22.92
C ARG A 175 18.75 14.70 24.29
N ALA A 176 19.01 15.48 25.33
CA ALA A 176 19.06 14.98 26.70
C ALA A 176 17.70 14.43 27.15
N ALA A 177 16.61 15.12 26.81
CA ALA A 177 15.24 14.65 27.09
C ALA A 177 14.91 13.34 26.36
N VAL A 178 15.26 13.23 25.07
CA VAL A 178 15.08 11.99 24.28
C VAL A 178 15.88 10.83 24.86
N ALA A 179 17.12 11.08 25.29
CA ALA A 179 17.96 10.04 25.90
C ALA A 179 17.38 9.57 27.25
N ALA A 180 16.94 10.49 28.10
CA ALA A 180 16.29 10.15 29.38
C ALA A 180 15.00 9.35 29.16
N ALA A 181 14.16 9.76 28.20
CA ALA A 181 12.95 9.05 27.83
C ALA A 181 13.25 7.65 27.25
N TYR A 182 14.34 7.50 26.49
CA TYR A 182 14.78 6.20 25.99
C TYR A 182 15.18 5.25 27.12
N GLU A 183 15.96 5.72 28.09
CA GLU A 183 16.35 4.91 29.25
C GLU A 183 15.12 4.41 30.02
N GLU A 184 14.14 5.29 30.28
CA GLU A 184 12.87 4.90 30.92
C GLU A 184 12.08 3.88 30.08
N ALA A 185 12.05 4.07 28.75
CA ALA A 185 11.28 3.21 27.86
C ALA A 185 11.96 1.88 27.49
N SER A 186 13.28 1.79 27.66
CA SER A 186 14.11 0.69 27.17
C SER A 186 13.62 -0.69 27.63
N GLY A 187 13.21 -0.79 28.91
CA GLY A 187 12.73 -2.04 29.49
C GLY A 187 11.48 -2.57 28.79
N TRP A 188 10.43 -1.75 28.69
CA TRP A 188 9.18 -2.20 28.07
C TRP A 188 9.29 -2.33 26.55
N LEU A 189 10.16 -1.57 25.89
CA LEU A 189 10.45 -1.73 24.46
C LEU A 189 11.09 -3.09 24.16
N ALA A 190 12.02 -3.54 25.01
CA ALA A 190 12.63 -4.86 24.87
C ALA A 190 11.60 -5.99 25.07
N GLU A 191 10.74 -5.86 26.08
CA GLU A 191 9.62 -6.81 26.30
C GLU A 191 8.65 -6.83 25.11
N MET A 192 8.33 -5.66 24.54
CA MET A 192 7.47 -5.56 23.37
C MET A 192 8.08 -6.26 22.14
N GLU A 193 9.38 -6.08 21.90
CA GLU A 193 10.08 -6.76 20.81
C GLU A 193 10.04 -8.28 20.99
N GLN A 194 10.30 -8.77 22.20
CA GLN A 194 10.23 -10.19 22.52
C GLN A 194 8.80 -10.74 22.32
N TYR A 195 7.78 -10.01 22.75
CA TYR A 195 6.37 -10.39 22.59
C TYR A 195 5.97 -10.56 21.11
N PHE A 196 6.39 -9.64 20.24
CA PHE A 196 6.03 -9.67 18.82
C PHE A 196 6.95 -10.46 17.91
N SER A 197 8.17 -10.81 18.36
CA SER A 197 9.15 -11.60 17.60
C SER A 197 8.57 -12.88 16.95
N PRO A 198 7.80 -13.73 17.65
CA PRO A 198 7.21 -14.92 17.04
C PRO A 198 5.95 -14.65 16.19
N GLN A 199 5.34 -13.46 16.30
CA GLN A 199 4.05 -13.13 15.69
C GLN A 199 4.17 -12.33 14.39
N LEU A 200 5.28 -11.61 14.20
CA LEU A 200 5.50 -10.70 13.09
C LEU A 200 6.69 -11.14 12.25
N SER A 201 6.66 -10.83 10.95
CA SER A 201 7.86 -11.00 10.12
C SER A 201 8.98 -10.07 10.61
N PRO A 202 10.27 -10.45 10.47
CA PRO A 202 11.38 -9.62 10.94
C PRO A 202 11.40 -8.20 10.34
N ALA A 203 10.93 -8.05 9.10
CA ALA A 203 10.82 -6.74 8.47
C ALA A 203 9.72 -5.87 9.10
N ASN A 204 8.58 -6.46 9.43
CA ASN A 204 7.49 -5.74 10.08
C ASN A 204 7.86 -5.38 11.52
N LEU A 205 8.46 -6.32 12.27
CA LEU A 205 8.94 -6.09 13.63
C LEU A 205 9.89 -4.89 13.69
N ARG A 206 10.92 -4.84 12.83
CA ARG A 206 11.85 -3.71 12.78
C ARG A 206 11.15 -2.38 12.51
N ASN A 207 10.14 -2.37 11.64
CA ASN A 207 9.39 -1.15 11.34
C ASN A 207 8.51 -0.72 12.52
N VAL A 208 7.82 -1.66 13.17
CA VAL A 208 7.01 -1.39 14.37
C VAL A 208 7.90 -0.86 15.50
N MET A 209 9.00 -1.55 15.80
CA MET A 209 9.93 -1.13 16.86
C MET A 209 10.53 0.23 16.56
N LYS A 210 10.94 0.51 15.32
CA LYS A 210 11.44 1.83 14.94
C LYS A 210 10.45 2.96 15.28
N GLN A 211 9.17 2.79 14.94
CA GLN A 211 8.17 3.84 15.20
C GLN A 211 7.76 3.88 16.67
N ALA A 212 7.64 2.73 17.33
CA ALA A 212 7.38 2.64 18.77
C ALA A 212 8.50 3.34 19.57
N THR A 213 9.76 3.12 19.22
CA THR A 213 10.90 3.82 19.83
C THR A 213 10.81 5.33 19.61
N ALA A 214 10.55 5.80 18.38
CA ALA A 214 10.43 7.23 18.10
C ALA A 214 9.30 7.92 18.90
N LEU A 215 8.18 7.21 19.12
CA LEU A 215 7.09 7.68 19.97
C LEU A 215 7.46 7.66 21.45
N ALA A 216 8.08 6.57 21.91
CA ALA A 216 8.48 6.37 23.30
C ALA A 216 9.53 7.39 23.77
N THR A 217 10.44 7.80 22.88
CA THR A 217 11.49 8.77 23.21
C THR A 217 11.06 10.22 23.02
N GLY A 218 9.90 10.47 22.42
CA GLY A 218 9.45 11.82 22.06
C GLY A 218 10.19 12.42 20.86
N GLU A 219 10.99 11.65 20.11
CA GLU A 219 11.51 12.10 18.80
C GLU A 219 10.35 12.45 17.85
N GLY A 220 9.24 11.74 18.00
CA GLY A 220 8.05 11.87 17.18
C GLY A 220 8.24 11.17 15.83
N VAL A 221 7.13 10.97 15.13
CA VAL A 221 7.15 10.29 13.83
C VAL A 221 6.97 11.31 12.73
N ARG A 222 7.98 11.40 11.86
CA ARG A 222 7.95 12.32 10.72
C ARG A 222 6.94 11.85 9.67
N HIS A 223 6.10 12.77 9.23
CA HIS A 223 5.20 12.58 8.11
C HIS A 223 6.01 12.50 6.79
N THR A 224 5.55 11.69 5.83
CA THR A 224 6.27 11.44 4.56
C THR A 224 6.27 12.60 3.60
N VAL A 225 5.09 13.19 3.44
CA VAL A 225 4.81 14.21 2.43
C VAL A 225 4.91 15.61 3.05
N ARG A 226 4.20 15.81 4.16
CA ARG A 226 4.27 17.00 5.01
C ARG A 226 5.56 16.98 5.81
N ASP A 227 6.24 18.12 5.91
CA ASP A 227 7.36 18.30 6.84
C ASP A 227 6.85 18.52 8.27
N ALA A 228 5.99 17.62 8.74
CA ALA A 228 5.32 17.66 10.03
C ALA A 228 5.71 16.44 10.87
N PHE A 229 5.67 16.58 12.19
CA PHE A 229 5.95 15.49 13.12
C PHE A 229 4.73 15.21 13.97
N PHE A 230 4.41 13.93 14.13
CA PHE A 230 3.40 13.49 15.08
C PHE A 230 4.06 13.31 16.45
N ARG A 231 3.56 14.01 17.48
CA ARG A 231 4.00 13.89 18.89
C ARG A 231 5.49 14.14 19.15
N ARG A 232 6.10 15.11 18.44
CA ARG A 232 7.49 15.52 18.72
C ARG A 232 7.55 16.29 20.03
N GLY A 233 8.49 15.92 20.90
CA GLY A 233 8.69 16.49 22.24
C GLY A 233 7.81 15.87 23.33
N GLU A 234 6.91 14.95 22.97
CA GLU A 234 5.97 14.31 23.90
C GLU A 234 6.18 12.78 23.90
N PRO A 235 7.05 12.25 24.78
CA PRO A 235 7.25 10.82 24.98
C PRO A 235 5.92 10.11 25.27
N VAL A 236 5.65 9.02 24.55
CA VAL A 236 4.46 8.18 24.76
C VAL A 236 4.78 7.12 25.82
N ARG A 237 3.96 7.06 26.86
CA ARG A 237 4.04 6.05 27.92
C ARG A 237 2.99 4.95 27.75
N LEU A 238 3.23 3.78 28.35
CA LEU A 238 2.31 2.64 28.27
C LEU A 238 1.09 2.73 29.19
N ASP A 239 1.07 3.68 30.13
CA ASP A 239 -0.07 3.97 31.00
C ASP A 239 -1.04 5.01 30.40
N GLU A 240 -0.68 5.61 29.26
CA GLU A 240 -1.55 6.52 28.52
C GLU A 240 -2.70 5.81 27.79
N ASP A 241 -3.69 6.61 27.37
CA ASP A 241 -4.77 6.15 26.50
C ASP A 241 -4.27 6.01 25.05
N LEU A 242 -3.74 4.81 24.75
CA LEU A 242 -3.24 4.47 23.42
C LEU A 242 -4.35 4.42 22.35
N VAL A 243 -5.62 4.29 22.75
CA VAL A 243 -6.76 4.31 21.82
C VAL A 243 -7.02 5.75 21.36
N ALA A 244 -7.01 6.70 22.30
CA ALA A 244 -7.06 8.12 21.97
C ALA A 244 -5.85 8.56 21.13
N LEU A 245 -4.64 8.08 21.46
CA LEU A 245 -3.43 8.33 20.67
C LEU A 245 -3.59 7.82 19.23
N ARG A 246 -4.16 6.63 19.04
CA ARG A 246 -4.43 6.06 17.73
C ARG A 246 -5.43 6.89 16.94
N ALA A 247 -6.49 7.37 17.59
CA ALA A 247 -7.47 8.26 16.97
C ALA A 247 -6.82 9.58 16.52
N ALA A 248 -5.97 10.18 17.36
CA ALA A 248 -5.22 11.39 17.02
C ALA A 248 -4.26 11.16 15.84
N ALA A 249 -3.58 10.00 15.79
CA ALA A 249 -2.72 9.64 14.68
C ALA A 249 -3.50 9.51 13.35
N ASN A 250 -4.71 8.95 13.41
CA ASN A 250 -5.59 8.84 12.25
C ASN A 250 -6.18 10.19 11.80
N GLN A 251 -6.30 11.18 12.70
CA GLN A 251 -6.67 12.55 12.32
C GLN A 251 -5.47 13.30 11.71
N PHE A 252 -4.26 13.02 12.20
CA PHE A 252 -3.03 13.60 11.67
C PHE A 252 -2.72 13.12 10.25
N LEU A 253 -3.05 11.86 9.93
CA LEU A 253 -2.93 11.29 8.59
C LEU A 253 -4.20 11.59 7.77
N LEU A 254 -4.09 12.38 6.70
CA LEU A 254 -5.19 12.44 5.74
C LEU A 254 -5.26 11.15 4.91
N PRO A 255 -6.46 10.76 4.43
CA PRO A 255 -6.63 9.58 3.58
C PRO A 255 -5.73 9.58 2.33
N GLU A 256 -5.36 10.77 1.84
CA GLU A 256 -4.55 10.99 0.64
C GLU A 256 -3.04 10.85 0.90
N ASP A 257 -2.61 11.03 2.16
CA ASP A 257 -1.20 11.14 2.55
C ASP A 257 -0.55 9.78 2.86
N ASP A 258 -1.36 8.73 3.03
CA ASP A 258 -0.89 7.38 3.26
C ASP A 258 -1.24 6.44 2.11
N PRO A 259 -0.47 6.45 1.00
CA PRO A 259 -0.62 5.46 -0.07
C PRO A 259 -0.37 4.02 0.42
N GLY A 260 0.17 3.86 1.64
CA GLY A 260 0.34 2.59 2.34
C GLY A 260 -0.88 2.14 3.15
N HIS A 261 -2.01 2.86 3.17
CA HIS A 261 -3.26 2.47 3.85
C HIS A 261 -3.16 2.35 5.39
N GLY A 262 -2.54 3.30 6.09
CA GLY A 262 -2.45 3.32 7.56
C GLY A 262 -1.22 2.61 8.14
N TRP A 263 -0.32 2.10 7.30
CA TRP A 263 0.83 1.30 7.77
C TRP A 263 1.88 2.08 8.56
N ARG A 264 1.86 3.42 8.51
CA ARG A 264 2.96 4.24 9.07
C ARG A 264 2.79 4.60 10.54
N LEU A 265 1.57 4.84 11.00
CA LEU A 265 1.28 5.22 12.39
C LEU A 265 0.20 4.35 13.02
N ASP A 266 -0.91 4.11 12.30
CA ASP A 266 -2.00 3.29 12.82
C ASP A 266 -1.53 1.87 13.17
N HIS A 267 -0.69 1.28 12.32
CA HIS A 267 -0.18 -0.07 12.56
C HIS A 267 0.73 -0.17 13.79
N PRO A 268 1.82 0.63 13.93
CA PRO A 268 2.63 0.61 15.15
C PRO A 268 1.85 0.92 16.43
N ILE A 269 0.94 1.92 16.41
CA ILE A 269 0.16 2.28 17.60
C ILE A 269 -0.84 1.17 17.94
N GLY A 270 -1.44 0.51 16.93
CA GLY A 270 -2.24 -0.68 17.14
C GLY A 270 -1.46 -1.82 17.81
N LYS A 271 -0.16 -1.98 17.52
CA LYS A 271 0.71 -2.94 18.20
C LYS A 271 1.00 -2.53 19.66
N LEU A 272 1.16 -1.24 19.93
CA LEU A 272 1.27 -0.75 21.31
C LEU A 272 0.00 -1.08 22.11
N CYS A 273 -1.19 -0.88 21.55
CA CYS A 273 -2.46 -1.24 22.20
C CYS A 273 -2.53 -2.74 22.55
N LEU A 274 -2.13 -3.61 21.63
CA LEU A 274 -2.11 -5.06 21.86
C LEU A 274 -1.10 -5.45 22.95
N PHE A 275 0.06 -4.80 22.97
CA PHE A 275 1.07 -5.05 24.00
C PHE A 275 0.62 -4.56 25.39
N GLN A 276 -0.01 -3.38 25.48
CA GLN A 276 -0.62 -2.88 26.71
C GLN A 276 -1.67 -3.87 27.25
N ALA A 277 -2.55 -4.38 26.38
CA ALA A 277 -3.52 -5.41 26.75
C ALA A 277 -2.84 -6.70 27.26
N HIS A 278 -1.75 -7.13 26.64
CA HIS A 278 -0.96 -8.27 27.10
C HIS A 278 -0.40 -8.04 28.52
N LEU A 279 0.18 -6.87 28.79
CA LEU A 279 0.70 -6.52 30.12
C LEU A 279 -0.40 -6.52 31.20
N HIS A 280 -1.61 -6.05 30.87
CA HIS A 280 -2.74 -6.12 31.80
C HIS A 280 -3.16 -7.56 32.09
N LEU A 281 -3.14 -8.43 31.09
CA LEU A 281 -3.48 -9.85 31.24
C LEU A 281 -2.43 -10.63 32.04
N THR A 282 -1.14 -10.35 31.84
CA THR A 282 -0.05 -11.02 32.58
C THR A 282 -0.01 -10.57 34.03
N LYS A 283 -0.14 -9.26 34.30
CA LYS A 283 -0.20 -8.72 35.68
C LYS A 283 -1.37 -9.30 36.48
N ARG A 284 -2.52 -9.55 35.85
CA ARG A 284 -3.68 -10.20 36.49
C ARG A 284 -3.49 -11.68 36.79
N LYS A 285 -2.62 -12.38 36.06
CA LYS A 285 -2.34 -13.80 36.29
C LYS A 285 -1.26 -14.04 37.34
N GLY A 286 -0.43 -13.03 37.60
CA GLY A 286 0.63 -13.08 38.61
C GLY A 286 0.24 -12.52 39.97
N ALA A 287 -0.98 -11.98 40.11
CA ALA A 287 -1.58 -11.56 41.37
C ALA A 287 -2.58 -12.62 41.85
#